data_AF-A0A645IPD2-F1
#
_entry.id   AF-A0A645IPD2-F1
#
_cell.length_a   1.000
_cell.length_b   1.000
_cell.length_c   1.000
_cell.angle_alpha   90.00
_cell.angle_beta   90.00
_cell.angle_gamma   90.00
#
_symmetry.space_group_name_H-M   'P 1'
#
loop_
_entity.id
_entity.type
_entity.pdbx_description
1 polymer ?
#
loop_
_entity_poly.entity_id
_entity_poly.type
_entity_poly.pdbx_seq_one_letter_code
_entity_poly.pdbx_strand_id
1 'polypeptide(L)'
;MDEYLIIEYDTVENLVYFDSLHQYAGNYPQWFTTDGVRVFHVDSRIGVFSHSTGNFIGYTQKTSIANTDNYIFLAHDNTLSRTVNGNRLLQLLGSDGNPMRGQATNATLFKQGSTFGYDTYKNFKMNDGSDLGFKFEITSISGGSCTIDFYVA
;
A
#
# COMPACT_ATOMS: atom_id res chain seq x y z
N MET A 1 12.62 6.07 -7.85
CA MET A 1 11.52 5.10 -8.00
C MET A 1 10.66 5.36 -6.80
N ASP A 2 9.58 6.09 -7.01
CA ASP A 2 8.87 6.77 -5.93
C ASP A 2 7.44 6.25 -5.82
N GLU A 3 7.14 5.20 -6.58
CA GLU A 3 5.91 4.45 -6.55
C GLU A 3 6.27 2.97 -6.62
N TYR A 4 5.78 2.17 -5.67
CA TYR A 4 6.23 0.79 -5.47
C TYR A 4 5.23 -0.02 -4.65
N LEU A 5 5.50 -1.32 -4.52
CA LEU A 5 4.75 -2.21 -3.65
C LEU A 5 5.59 -2.60 -2.44
N ILE A 6 4.96 -2.59 -1.27
CA ILE A 6 5.47 -3.25 -0.06
C ILE A 6 4.73 -4.57 0.08
N ILE A 7 5.47 -5.64 0.29
CA ILE A 7 4.94 -6.96 0.62
C ILE A 7 5.34 -7.25 2.06
N GLU A 8 4.36 -7.49 2.91
CA GLU A 8 4.56 -7.75 4.33
C GLU A 8 3.98 -9.13 4.66
N TYR A 9 4.74 -9.95 5.39
CA TYR A 9 4.24 -11.21 5.93
C TYR A 9 3.83 -11.01 7.39
N ASP A 10 2.53 -11.11 7.64
CA ASP A 10 1.96 -11.04 8.97
C ASP A 10 1.88 -12.40 9.61
N THR A 11 2.47 -12.52 10.79
CA THR A 11 2.30 -13.66 11.69
C THR A 11 1.48 -13.27 12.91
N VAL A 12 0.66 -14.20 13.36
CA VAL A 12 -0.16 -14.09 14.58
C VAL A 12 0.69 -14.50 15.78
N GLU A 13 1.87 -13.89 15.90
CA GLU A 13 2.84 -14.21 16.93
C GLU A 13 3.43 -12.92 17.53
N ASN A 14 4.14 -13.06 18.65
CA ASN A 14 4.90 -11.99 19.28
C ASN A 14 4.05 -10.74 19.59
N LEU A 15 4.45 -9.58 19.05
CA LEU A 15 3.93 -8.27 19.42
C LEU A 15 2.41 -8.14 19.19
N VAL A 16 1.90 -8.77 18.12
CA VAL A 16 0.49 -8.65 17.71
C VAL A 16 -0.39 -9.78 18.22
N TYR A 17 0.16 -10.74 18.98
CA TYR A 17 -0.58 -11.92 19.43
C TYR A 17 -1.81 -11.54 20.26
N PHE A 18 -1.68 -10.60 21.20
CA PHE A 18 -2.83 -10.19 22.02
C PHE A 18 -3.92 -9.51 21.18
N ASP A 19 -3.53 -8.61 20.27
CA ASP A 19 -4.40 -7.85 19.38
C ASP A 19 -5.11 -8.75 18.35
N SER A 20 -4.50 -9.90 18.04
CA SER A 20 -5.08 -10.93 17.17
C SER A 20 -6.12 -11.79 17.89
N LEU A 21 -6.05 -11.93 19.21
CA LEU A 21 -6.98 -12.76 19.98
C LEU A 21 -8.12 -11.95 20.59
N HIS A 22 -7.92 -10.66 20.81
CA HIS A 22 -8.85 -9.81 21.52
C HIS A 22 -9.19 -8.57 20.72
N GLN A 23 -10.47 -8.42 20.39
CA GLN A 23 -10.98 -7.13 19.97
C GLN A 23 -11.05 -6.21 21.20
N TYR A 24 -10.43 -5.05 21.10
CA TYR A 24 -10.59 -3.98 22.10
C TYR A 24 -12.05 -3.48 22.13
N ALA A 25 -12.43 -2.79 23.20
CA ALA A 25 -13.82 -2.45 23.50
C ALA A 25 -14.64 -1.87 22.32
N GLY A 26 -15.90 -2.27 22.20
CA GLY A 26 -16.80 -1.74 21.18
C GLY A 26 -16.49 -2.27 19.78
N ASN A 27 -16.32 -1.37 18.81
CA ASN A 27 -16.11 -1.69 17.38
C ASN A 27 -14.67 -1.44 16.92
N TYR A 28 -13.69 -1.47 17.84
CA TYR A 28 -12.30 -1.27 17.44
C TYR A 28 -11.84 -2.40 16.51
N PRO A 29 -11.03 -2.12 15.48
CA PRO A 29 -10.47 -3.16 14.65
C PRO A 29 -9.67 -4.17 15.47
N GLN A 30 -9.94 -5.46 15.25
CA GLN A 30 -9.08 -6.54 15.71
C GLN A 30 -7.95 -6.75 14.68
N TRP A 31 -6.76 -7.11 15.15
CA TRP A 31 -5.69 -7.52 14.24
C TRP A 31 -6.07 -8.81 13.50
N PHE A 32 -5.29 -9.19 12.48
CA PHE A 32 -5.51 -10.46 11.79
C PHE A 32 -5.32 -11.63 12.75
N THR A 33 -6.20 -12.63 12.64
CA THR A 33 -6.19 -13.83 13.50
C THR A 33 -5.59 -15.05 12.80
N THR A 34 -5.07 -14.86 11.58
CA THR A 34 -4.42 -15.91 10.77
C THR A 34 -3.23 -15.34 10.00
N ASP A 35 -2.16 -16.12 9.88
CA ASP A 35 -0.96 -15.73 9.12
C ASP A 35 -1.26 -15.50 7.65
N GLY A 36 -0.62 -14.52 7.03
CA GLY A 36 -0.82 -14.22 5.61
C GLY A 36 0.02 -13.04 5.13
N VAL A 37 -0.06 -12.77 3.83
CA VAL A 37 0.68 -11.67 3.21
C VAL A 37 -0.26 -10.49 2.96
N ARG A 38 0.23 -9.28 3.28
CA ARG A 38 -0.36 -8.00 2.85
C ARG A 38 0.46 -7.39 1.74
N VAL A 39 -0.23 -6.69 0.84
CA VAL A 39 0.40 -5.94 -0.24
C VAL A 39 -0.07 -4.50 -0.19
N PHE A 40 0.85 -3.57 -0.03
CA PHE A 40 0.56 -2.14 -0.06
C PHE A 40 1.12 -1.51 -1.31
N HIS A 41 0.28 -0.80 -2.04
CA HIS A 41 0.70 0.21 -2.99
C HIS A 41 1.17 1.46 -2.26
N VAL A 42 2.35 1.94 -2.61
CA VAL A 42 2.98 3.13 -2.05
C VAL A 42 3.25 4.12 -3.16
N ASP A 43 2.83 5.36 -2.95
CA ASP A 43 3.15 6.49 -3.82
C ASP A 43 3.80 7.59 -3.00
N SER A 44 5.12 7.51 -2.89
CA SER A 44 5.96 8.44 -2.14
C SER A 44 6.50 9.59 -2.99
N ARG A 45 5.90 9.84 -4.17
CA ARG A 45 6.31 10.96 -5.03
C ARG A 45 6.26 12.27 -4.27
N ILE A 46 7.28 13.09 -4.47
CA ILE A 46 7.33 14.46 -3.93
C ILE A 46 6.86 15.46 -4.97
N GLY A 47 6.23 16.52 -4.48
CA GLY A 47 5.67 17.61 -5.26
C GLY A 47 6.32 18.93 -4.94
N VAL A 48 6.28 19.84 -5.91
CA VAL A 48 6.53 21.27 -5.70
C VAL A 48 5.20 21.95 -5.43
N PHE A 49 5.16 22.79 -4.42
CA PHE A 49 3.99 23.52 -3.98
C PHE A 49 4.28 25.01 -3.88
N SER A 50 3.29 25.84 -4.14
CA SER A 50 3.39 27.30 -4.00
C SER A 50 3.29 27.72 -2.53
N HIS A 51 4.19 28.55 -2.02
CA HIS A 51 4.08 29.13 -0.68
C HIS A 51 2.88 30.06 -0.52
N SER A 52 2.50 30.78 -1.58
CA SER A 52 1.43 31.78 -1.52
C SER A 52 0.04 31.15 -1.50
N THR A 53 -0.15 30.01 -2.16
CA THR A 53 -1.47 29.36 -2.31
C THR A 53 -1.55 27.97 -1.67
N GLY A 54 -0.43 27.31 -1.40
CA GLY A 54 -0.39 25.90 -1.02
C GLY A 54 -0.70 24.93 -2.17
N ASN A 55 -0.93 25.44 -3.39
CA ASN A 55 -1.33 24.61 -4.52
C ASN A 55 -0.17 23.77 -5.06
N PHE A 56 -0.50 22.56 -5.49
CA PHE A 56 0.40 21.67 -6.21
C PHE A 56 0.75 22.24 -7.59
N ILE A 57 2.05 22.27 -7.91
CA ILE A 57 2.57 22.76 -9.19
C ILE A 57 2.97 21.59 -10.09
N GLY A 58 3.59 20.56 -9.52
CA GLY A 58 4.04 19.39 -10.27
C GLY A 58 4.92 18.46 -9.44
N TYR A 59 5.09 17.24 -9.93
CA TYR A 59 6.00 16.26 -9.32
C TYR A 59 7.45 16.64 -9.58
N THR A 60 8.35 16.24 -8.68
CA THR A 60 9.79 16.44 -8.81
C THR A 60 10.56 15.25 -8.25
N GLN A 61 11.80 15.09 -8.69
CA GLN A 61 12.78 14.15 -8.12
C GLN A 61 13.85 14.90 -7.30
N LYS A 62 13.80 16.24 -7.31
CA LYS A 62 14.76 17.07 -6.59
C LYS A 62 14.31 17.23 -5.14
N THR A 63 15.27 17.15 -4.23
CA THR A 63 15.07 17.41 -2.79
C THR A 63 15.34 18.87 -2.42
N SER A 64 15.72 19.71 -3.38
CA SER A 64 15.89 21.15 -3.22
C SER A 64 15.42 21.92 -4.46
N ILE A 65 15.01 23.16 -4.23
CA ILE A 65 14.60 24.12 -5.28
C ILE A 65 15.26 25.47 -5.02
N ALA A 66 15.64 26.15 -6.10
CA ALA A 66 16.25 27.49 -6.03
C ALA A 66 15.20 28.62 -5.91
N ASN A 67 13.95 28.34 -6.28
CA ASN A 67 12.86 29.30 -6.19
C ASN A 67 12.33 29.38 -4.75
N THR A 68 12.39 30.55 -4.14
CA THR A 68 11.93 30.83 -2.77
C THR A 68 10.42 30.92 -2.62
N ASP A 69 9.67 31.05 -3.72
CA ASP A 69 8.21 31.13 -3.71
C ASP A 69 7.53 29.75 -3.62
N ASN A 70 8.33 28.68 -3.66
CA ASN A 70 7.85 27.31 -3.66
C ASN A 70 8.53 26.50 -2.55
N TYR A 71 7.93 25.38 -2.18
CA TYR A 71 8.53 24.36 -1.30
C TYR A 71 8.33 22.96 -1.87
N ILE A 72 9.14 22.02 -1.40
CA ILE A 72 9.01 20.59 -1.72
C ILE A 72 8.35 19.89 -0.53
N PHE A 73 7.40 19.01 -0.81
CA PHE A 73 6.77 18.16 0.19
C PHE A 73 6.29 16.83 -0.42
N LEU A 74 5.86 15.88 0.41
CA LEU A 74 5.17 14.68 -0.07
C LEU A 74 3.93 15.09 -0.86
N ALA A 75 3.75 14.54 -2.06
CA ALA A 75 2.60 14.86 -2.89
C ALA A 75 1.31 14.20 -2.40
N HIS A 76 1.46 13.07 -1.70
CA HIS A 76 0.35 12.22 -1.31
C HIS A 76 0.31 12.00 0.18
N ASP A 77 -0.91 11.85 0.68
CA ASP A 77 -1.22 11.59 2.09
C ASP A 77 -2.34 10.53 2.14
N ASN A 78 -2.51 9.88 3.28
CA ASN A 78 -3.67 9.02 3.55
C ASN A 78 -4.88 9.80 4.05
N THR A 79 -4.71 11.09 4.31
CA THR A 79 -5.75 12.06 4.62
C THR A 79 -6.22 12.75 3.34
N LEU A 80 -7.48 12.51 2.97
CA LEU A 80 -8.06 12.97 1.69
C LEU A 80 -7.98 14.48 1.45
N SER A 81 -7.88 15.30 2.50
CA SER A 81 -7.81 16.77 2.38
C SER A 81 -6.45 17.32 1.96
N ARG A 82 -5.40 16.49 1.91
CA ARG A 82 -4.01 16.93 1.68
C ARG A 82 -3.31 16.23 0.53
N THR A 83 -3.99 15.30 -0.13
CA THR A 83 -3.40 14.50 -1.19
C THR A 83 -3.65 15.10 -2.57
N VAL A 84 -2.67 14.95 -3.47
CA VAL A 84 -2.78 15.41 -4.86
C VAL A 84 -3.58 14.40 -5.69
N ASN A 85 -4.51 14.90 -6.51
CA ASN A 85 -5.33 14.10 -7.44
C ASN A 85 -6.17 12.97 -6.80
N GLY A 86 -6.37 13.00 -5.48
CA GLY A 86 -7.11 11.94 -4.77
C GLY A 86 -6.33 10.61 -4.62
N ASN A 87 -5.05 10.61 -4.98
CA ASN A 87 -4.16 9.46 -4.81
C ASN A 87 -3.88 9.22 -3.32
N ARG A 88 -3.46 8.03 -2.93
CA ARG A 88 -3.09 7.73 -1.54
C ARG A 88 -1.60 7.49 -1.44
N LEU A 89 -0.99 7.96 -0.35
CA LEU A 89 0.40 7.62 -0.03
C LEU A 89 0.54 6.10 0.17
N LEU A 90 -0.35 5.49 0.95
CA LEU A 90 -0.43 4.04 1.17
C LEU A 90 -1.82 3.51 0.81
N GLN A 91 -1.90 2.41 0.08
CA GLN A 91 -3.16 1.74 -0.23
C GLN A 91 -3.00 0.23 -0.14
N LEU A 92 -3.72 -0.39 0.79
CA LEU A 92 -3.78 -1.84 0.89
C LEU A 92 -4.51 -2.41 -0.34
N LEU A 93 -3.88 -3.36 -1.00
CA LEU A 93 -4.45 -4.12 -2.11
C LEU A 93 -4.88 -5.47 -1.55
N GLY A 94 -6.19 -5.74 -1.53
CA GLY A 94 -6.75 -6.96 -0.95
C GLY A 94 -6.72 -8.13 -1.93
N SER A 95 -6.64 -9.36 -1.43
CA SER A 95 -6.61 -10.58 -2.25
C SER A 95 -7.84 -10.78 -3.17
N ASP A 96 -8.89 -9.95 -3.02
CA ASP A 96 -10.05 -9.87 -3.90
C ASP A 96 -9.82 -9.09 -5.21
N GLY A 97 -8.60 -8.61 -5.45
CA GLY A 97 -8.23 -7.89 -6.66
C GLY A 97 -8.68 -6.43 -6.68
N ASN A 98 -9.07 -5.86 -5.53
CA ASN A 98 -9.48 -4.47 -5.42
C ASN A 98 -8.65 -3.70 -4.38
N PRO A 99 -8.38 -2.41 -4.62
CA PRO A 99 -7.84 -1.56 -3.58
C PRO A 99 -8.85 -1.39 -2.43
N MET A 100 -8.40 -1.63 -1.20
CA MET A 100 -9.26 -1.60 -0.03
C MET A 100 -9.77 -0.20 0.31
N ARG A 101 -11.04 -0.13 0.74
CA ARG A 101 -11.72 1.11 1.16
C ARG A 101 -12.29 1.08 2.59
N GLY A 102 -11.91 0.09 3.39
CA GLY A 102 -12.43 -0.10 4.74
C GLY A 102 -11.45 -0.85 5.64
N GLN A 103 -11.98 -1.43 6.72
CA GLN A 103 -11.20 -2.21 7.66
C GLN A 103 -10.66 -3.49 6.99
N ALA A 104 -9.36 -3.73 7.13
CA ALA A 104 -8.72 -4.97 6.72
C ALA A 104 -9.17 -6.13 7.63
N THR A 105 -9.38 -7.30 7.04
CA THR A 105 -9.78 -8.52 7.77
C THR A 105 -8.99 -9.71 7.24
N ASN A 106 -9.11 -10.89 7.84
CA ASN A 106 -8.43 -12.08 7.32
C ASN A 106 -8.73 -12.37 5.85
N ALA A 107 -9.88 -11.95 5.33
CA ALA A 107 -10.27 -12.11 3.94
C ALA A 107 -9.42 -11.29 2.96
N THR A 108 -8.68 -10.29 3.44
CA THR A 108 -7.87 -9.41 2.60
C THR A 108 -6.43 -9.90 2.47
N LEU A 109 -6.04 -10.85 3.31
CA LEU A 109 -4.71 -11.46 3.29
C LEU A 109 -4.57 -12.41 2.10
N PHE A 110 -3.41 -12.38 1.47
CA PHE A 110 -2.99 -13.41 0.53
C PHE A 110 -2.53 -14.63 1.35
N LYS A 111 -3.13 -15.79 1.05
CA LYS A 111 -2.80 -17.07 1.68
C LYS A 111 -2.02 -17.94 0.71
N GLN A 112 -1.51 -19.08 1.18
CA GLN A 112 -0.93 -20.08 0.29
C GLN A 112 -1.85 -20.40 -0.90
N GLY A 113 -1.30 -20.44 -2.10
CA GLY A 113 -2.00 -20.60 -3.38
C GLY A 113 -2.65 -19.31 -3.92
N SER A 114 -2.58 -18.19 -3.21
CA SER A 114 -3.10 -16.91 -3.71
C SER A 114 -2.13 -16.29 -4.72
N THR A 115 -2.69 -15.63 -5.74
CA THR A 115 -1.93 -14.90 -6.76
C THR A 115 -2.21 -13.39 -6.71
N PHE A 116 -1.15 -12.60 -6.83
CA PHE A 116 -1.21 -11.15 -7.00
C PHE A 116 -0.67 -10.76 -8.38
N GLY A 117 -1.14 -9.67 -8.96
CA GLY A 117 -0.55 -9.06 -10.16
C GLY A 117 -1.56 -8.77 -11.25
N TYR A 118 -1.08 -8.61 -12.49
CA TYR A 118 -1.89 -8.20 -13.64
C TYR A 118 -3.13 -9.08 -13.91
N ASP A 119 -3.09 -10.38 -13.60
CA ASP A 119 -4.21 -11.29 -13.79
C ASP A 119 -5.34 -11.06 -12.77
N THR A 120 -4.97 -10.69 -11.53
CA THR A 120 -5.90 -10.43 -10.42
C THR A 120 -6.40 -8.99 -10.43
N TYR A 121 -5.54 -8.04 -10.82
CA TYR A 121 -5.78 -6.59 -10.78
C TYR A 121 -5.87 -5.98 -12.18
N LYS A 122 -6.67 -6.59 -13.07
CA LYS A 122 -6.75 -6.23 -14.50
C LYS A 122 -7.08 -4.76 -14.79
N ASN A 123 -7.82 -4.11 -13.89
CA ASN A 123 -8.26 -2.73 -14.03
C ASN A 123 -7.51 -1.76 -13.09
N PHE A 124 -6.57 -2.26 -12.30
CA PHE A 124 -5.76 -1.41 -11.44
C PHE A 124 -4.69 -0.71 -12.25
N LYS A 125 -4.52 0.57 -11.99
CA LYS A 125 -3.39 1.35 -12.48
C LYS A 125 -2.62 1.86 -11.29
N MET A 126 -1.30 1.90 -11.45
CA MET A 126 -0.46 2.74 -10.63
C MET A 126 -0.94 4.19 -10.75
N ASN A 127 -0.70 5.02 -9.74
CA ASN A 127 -1.08 6.42 -9.68
C ASN A 127 -0.35 7.28 -10.72
N ASP A 128 0.71 6.78 -11.37
CA ASP A 128 1.31 7.38 -12.57
C ASP A 128 0.63 6.95 -13.89
N GLY A 129 -0.38 6.08 -13.81
CA GLY A 129 -1.13 5.54 -14.94
C GLY A 129 -0.56 4.26 -15.55
N SER A 130 0.60 3.79 -15.06
CA SER A 130 1.22 2.55 -15.55
C SER A 130 0.48 1.29 -15.08
N ASP A 131 0.71 0.19 -15.80
CA ASP A 131 0.20 -1.14 -15.46
C ASP A 131 1.08 -1.84 -14.44
N LEU A 132 0.49 -2.78 -13.68
CA LEU A 132 1.23 -3.75 -12.88
C LEU A 132 2.02 -4.69 -13.80
N GLY A 133 3.33 -4.49 -13.91
CA GLY A 133 4.20 -5.26 -14.81
C GLY A 133 4.63 -6.65 -14.33
N PHE A 134 4.10 -7.14 -13.21
CA PHE A 134 4.47 -8.43 -12.64
C PHE A 134 3.31 -9.13 -11.96
N LYS A 135 3.49 -10.42 -11.69
CA LYS A 135 2.64 -11.20 -10.80
C LYS A 135 3.49 -12.06 -9.87
N PHE A 136 2.90 -12.50 -8.78
CA PHE A 136 3.50 -13.48 -7.90
C PHE A 136 2.48 -14.45 -7.33
N GLU A 137 2.96 -15.57 -6.84
CA GLU A 137 2.17 -16.57 -6.12
C GLU A 137 2.77 -16.81 -4.72
N ILE A 138 1.91 -16.93 -3.71
CA ILE A 138 2.32 -17.38 -2.38
C ILE A 138 2.37 -18.89 -2.38
N THR A 139 3.56 -19.49 -2.55
CA THR A 139 3.70 -20.94 -2.73
C THR A 139 3.73 -21.70 -1.40
N SER A 140 4.19 -21.07 -0.33
CA SER A 140 4.11 -21.65 1.01
C SER A 140 4.03 -20.60 2.12
N ILE A 141 3.29 -20.94 3.18
CA ILE A 141 3.28 -20.23 4.46
C ILE A 141 3.51 -21.28 5.55
N SER A 142 4.52 -21.08 6.38
CA SER A 142 4.79 -21.97 7.53
C SER A 142 5.38 -21.15 8.68
N GLY A 143 4.99 -21.45 9.92
CA GLY A 143 5.27 -20.64 11.12
C GLY A 143 6.56 -19.81 11.07
N GLY A 144 6.41 -18.49 10.89
CA GLY A 144 7.52 -17.53 10.80
C GLY A 144 8.09 -17.27 9.40
N SER A 145 7.66 -17.97 8.36
CA SER A 145 8.17 -17.84 6.99
C SER A 145 7.09 -17.89 5.91
N CYS A 146 7.36 -17.21 4.80
CA CYS A 146 6.52 -17.19 3.61
C CYS A 146 7.43 -17.28 2.37
N THR A 147 7.06 -18.12 1.40
CA THR A 147 7.74 -18.21 0.09
C THR A 147 6.87 -17.60 -0.99
N ILE A 148 7.48 -16.78 -1.84
CA ILE A 148 6.82 -16.05 -2.93
C ILE A 148 7.60 -16.26 -4.22
N ASP A 149 6.92 -16.73 -5.26
CA ASP A 149 7.50 -16.89 -6.59
C ASP A 149 7.03 -15.76 -7.50
N PHE A 150 7.99 -15.01 -8.06
CA PHE A 150 7.72 -13.88 -8.95
C PHE A 150 7.77 -14.30 -10.41
N TYR A 151 6.83 -13.75 -11.19
CA TYR A 151 6.75 -13.93 -12.63
C TYR A 151 6.66 -12.54 -13.28
N VAL A 152 7.53 -12.31 -14.25
CA VAL A 152 7.50 -11.11 -15.10
C VAL A 152 6.68 -11.38 -16.35
N ALA A 153 6.00 -10.34 -16.84
CA ALA A 153 5.27 -10.37 -18.10
C ALA A 153 6.22 -10.38 -19.31
#